data_AF-A0A6N6MLV0-F1
#
_entry.id   AF-A0A6N6MLV0-F1
#
_cell.length_a   1.000
_cell.length_b   1.000
_cell.length_c   1.000
_cell.angle_alpha   90.00
_cell.angle_beta   90.00
_cell.angle_gamma   90.00
#
_symmetry.space_group_name_H-M   'P 1'
#
loop_
_entity.id
_entity.type
_entity.pdbx_description
1 polymer ?
#
loop_
_entity_poly.entity_id
_entity_poly.type
_entity_poly.pdbx_seq_one_letter_code
_entity_poly.pdbx_strand_id
1 'polypeptide(L)'
;MTIFDHALSQPFVDALRKEVDREGWWRDVLGDPTLVVATRGRSLNVYWKGQSLFKASFVQDALRVTTHEKFLLDPALAAQVPLLSDGTFDIAALLQKGFLGRYEGPETLKKMKSAAGVFADAEKAGCHEIAVRNPNVIDVEIAFPGKYVFEGKETAAPRVDLAAVETDRADARLVFWEAKTYDNGELRAKSEKVTAPVCAQVARYRTILTQHRDVVEASYTKVAANLVAFKAMGWTRPLSPLIQAVGKGEARLHLSDDPAVGLVVFGFDAGQRDETRWIAHRSKLEINIGRTKYVGDPAKVRL
;
A
#
# COMPACT_ATOMS: atom_id res chain seq x y z
N MET A 1 5.89 -21.90 11.84
CA MET A 1 6.45 -20.62 11.34
C MET A 1 5.45 -20.03 10.37
N THR A 2 5.08 -18.77 10.52
CA THR A 2 4.25 -18.06 9.55
C THR A 2 5.09 -17.78 8.31
N ILE A 3 4.72 -18.38 7.19
CA ILE A 3 5.40 -18.23 5.89
C ILE A 3 4.95 -16.91 5.26
N PHE A 4 5.85 -16.24 4.53
CA PHE A 4 5.47 -15.11 3.69
C PHE A 4 4.59 -15.62 2.54
N ASP A 5 3.28 -15.41 2.65
CA ASP A 5 2.30 -15.81 1.64
C ASP A 5 1.25 -14.70 1.49
N HIS A 6 1.34 -13.97 0.39
CA HIS A 6 0.47 -12.85 0.06
C HIS A 6 -0.59 -13.24 -0.97
N ALA A 7 -0.46 -14.37 -1.64
CA ALA A 7 -1.37 -14.74 -2.72
C ALA A 7 -2.68 -15.32 -2.19
N LEU A 8 -3.81 -14.90 -2.77
CA LEU A 8 -5.10 -15.49 -2.45
C LEU A 8 -5.20 -16.90 -3.02
N SER A 9 -5.87 -17.78 -2.27
CA SER A 9 -6.22 -19.12 -2.75
C SER A 9 -7.24 -19.05 -3.90
N GLN A 10 -7.26 -20.09 -4.74
CA GLN A 10 -8.20 -20.18 -5.87
C GLN A 10 -9.67 -20.06 -5.43
N PRO A 11 -10.15 -20.73 -4.35
CA PRO A 11 -11.51 -20.56 -3.87
C PRO A 11 -11.87 -19.12 -3.50
N PHE A 12 -10.93 -18.36 -2.95
CA PHE A 12 -11.14 -16.95 -2.64
C PHE A 12 -11.27 -16.13 -3.93
N VAL A 13 -10.39 -16.32 -4.92
CA VAL A 13 -10.49 -15.64 -6.22
C VAL A 13 -11.82 -15.97 -6.92
N ASP A 14 -12.27 -17.23 -6.86
CA ASP A 14 -13.55 -17.63 -7.44
C ASP A 14 -14.75 -17.01 -6.70
N ALA A 15 -14.68 -16.86 -5.38
CA ALA A 15 -15.69 -16.15 -4.61
C ALA A 15 -15.76 -14.66 -4.99
N LEU A 16 -14.61 -14.00 -5.21
CA LEU A 16 -14.56 -12.62 -5.71
C LEU A 16 -15.16 -12.52 -7.12
N ARG A 17 -14.92 -13.50 -8.00
CA ARG A 17 -15.53 -13.53 -9.34
C ARG A 17 -17.05 -13.51 -9.27
N LYS A 18 -17.65 -14.34 -8.40
CA LYS A 18 -19.11 -14.36 -8.18
C LYS A 18 -19.66 -13.05 -7.60
N GLU A 19 -18.84 -12.30 -6.86
CA GLU A 19 -19.23 -11.00 -6.30
C GLU A 19 -19.33 -9.90 -7.39
N VAL A 20 -18.66 -10.06 -8.53
CA VAL A 20 -18.80 -9.16 -9.68
C VAL A 20 -20.23 -9.17 -10.22
N ASP A 21 -20.85 -10.35 -10.29
CA ASP A 21 -22.20 -10.55 -10.84
C ASP A 21 -23.31 -9.92 -9.98
N ARG A 22 -23.01 -9.60 -8.72
CA ARG A 22 -23.97 -9.07 -7.74
C ARG A 22 -24.13 -7.55 -7.80
N GLU A 23 -23.44 -6.87 -8.73
CA GLU A 23 -23.40 -5.42 -8.81
C GLU A 23 -23.01 -4.72 -7.49
N GLY A 24 -22.20 -5.40 -6.66
CA GLY A 24 -21.86 -4.97 -5.30
C GLY A 24 -20.54 -4.22 -5.18
N TRP A 25 -20.04 -4.12 -3.94
CA TRP A 25 -18.83 -3.38 -3.58
C TRP A 25 -17.61 -3.74 -4.42
N TRP A 26 -17.47 -5.03 -4.78
CA TRP A 26 -16.29 -5.49 -5.52
C TRP A 26 -16.27 -4.95 -6.95
N ARG A 27 -17.44 -4.88 -7.62
CA ARG A 27 -17.56 -4.28 -8.95
C ARG A 27 -17.15 -2.82 -8.92
N ASP A 28 -17.61 -2.07 -7.92
CA ASP A 28 -17.28 -0.65 -7.78
C ASP A 28 -15.80 -0.44 -7.45
N VAL A 29 -15.19 -1.32 -6.65
CA VAL A 29 -13.74 -1.31 -6.40
C VAL A 29 -12.96 -1.58 -7.69
N LEU A 30 -13.37 -2.56 -8.48
CA LEU A 30 -12.75 -2.86 -9.77
C LEU A 30 -12.91 -1.69 -10.77
N GLY A 31 -14.05 -1.00 -10.71
CA GLY A 31 -14.37 0.16 -11.53
C GLY A 31 -13.65 1.45 -11.16
N ASP A 32 -13.03 1.54 -9.98
CA ASP A 32 -12.33 2.74 -9.51
C ASP A 32 -10.79 2.57 -9.64
N PRO A 33 -10.15 3.17 -10.67
CA PRO A 33 -8.72 3.02 -10.91
C PRO A 33 -7.86 3.75 -9.86
N THR A 34 -8.48 4.56 -8.99
CA THR A 34 -7.78 5.29 -7.93
C THR A 34 -7.61 4.48 -6.65
N LEU A 35 -8.22 3.29 -6.56
CA LEU A 35 -8.04 2.35 -5.47
C LEU A 35 -6.87 1.40 -5.72
N VAL A 36 -6.20 1.00 -4.65
CA VAL A 36 -5.14 -0.01 -4.69
C VAL A 36 -5.61 -1.26 -3.97
N VAL A 37 -5.45 -2.42 -4.61
CA VAL A 37 -5.83 -3.72 -4.06
C VAL A 37 -4.55 -4.46 -3.66
N ALA A 38 -4.51 -4.99 -2.45
CA ALA A 38 -3.35 -5.69 -1.91
C ALA A 38 -3.77 -7.03 -1.30
N THR A 39 -3.13 -8.12 -1.71
CA THR A 39 -3.44 -9.48 -1.24
C THR A 39 -2.52 -9.87 -0.08
N ARG A 40 -3.03 -10.64 0.89
CA ARG A 40 -2.35 -11.01 2.15
C ARG A 40 -2.56 -12.48 2.51
N GLY A 41 -2.67 -13.34 1.50
CA GLY A 41 -2.91 -14.78 1.67
C GLY A 41 -4.37 -15.07 2.04
N ARG A 42 -4.73 -14.74 3.29
CA ARG A 42 -6.05 -14.97 3.88
C ARG A 42 -6.99 -13.78 3.80
N SER A 43 -6.50 -12.64 3.35
CA SER A 43 -7.30 -11.44 3.16
C SER A 43 -6.85 -10.64 1.95
N LEU A 44 -7.74 -9.77 1.48
CA LEU A 44 -7.49 -8.75 0.49
C LEU A 44 -7.88 -7.41 1.11
N ASN A 45 -7.03 -6.41 0.97
CA ASN A 45 -7.28 -5.07 1.44
C ASN A 45 -7.45 -4.13 0.24
N VAL A 46 -8.39 -3.19 0.36
CA VAL A 46 -8.62 -2.13 -0.63
C VAL A 46 -8.25 -0.81 0.01
N TYR A 47 -7.30 -0.12 -0.58
CA TYR A 47 -6.71 1.10 -0.04
C TYR A 47 -7.15 2.35 -0.81
N TRP A 48 -7.34 3.43 -0.06
CA TRP A 48 -7.49 4.80 -0.54
C TRP A 48 -6.66 5.73 0.35
N LYS A 49 -5.64 6.37 -0.23
CA LYS A 49 -4.71 7.27 0.50
C LYS A 49 -4.14 6.62 1.78
N GLY A 50 -3.73 5.36 1.66
CA GLY A 50 -3.22 4.51 2.75
C GLY A 50 -4.23 4.10 3.83
N GLN A 51 -5.52 4.44 3.66
CA GLN A 51 -6.59 3.91 4.50
C GLN A 51 -7.16 2.64 3.88
N SER A 52 -7.25 1.56 4.66
CA SER A 52 -7.89 0.31 4.23
C SER A 52 -9.41 0.45 4.29
N LEU A 53 -10.04 0.85 3.17
CA LEU A 53 -11.49 0.99 3.07
C LEU A 53 -12.21 -0.34 3.28
N PHE A 54 -11.71 -1.40 2.66
CA PHE A 54 -12.23 -2.75 2.83
C PHE A 54 -11.12 -3.69 3.23
N LYS A 55 -11.49 -4.68 4.05
CA LYS A 55 -10.76 -5.93 4.23
C LYS A 55 -11.71 -7.07 3.91
N ALA A 56 -11.46 -7.77 2.83
CA ALA A 56 -12.14 -9.01 2.47
C ALA A 56 -11.32 -10.19 2.98
N SER A 57 -11.99 -11.22 3.49
CA SER A 57 -11.38 -12.48 3.93
C SER A 57 -12.25 -13.64 3.48
N PHE A 58 -11.65 -14.81 3.34
CA PHE A 58 -12.38 -16.03 2.96
C PHE A 58 -12.29 -17.03 4.10
N VAL A 59 -13.42 -17.23 4.78
CA VAL A 59 -13.52 -18.03 6.01
C VAL A 59 -14.76 -18.91 5.89
N GLN A 60 -14.63 -20.20 6.18
CA GLN A 60 -15.74 -21.17 6.10
C GLN A 60 -16.46 -21.11 4.75
N ASP A 61 -15.69 -21.10 3.65
CA ASP A 61 -16.17 -21.03 2.27
C ASP A 61 -17.05 -19.82 1.92
N ALA A 62 -16.96 -18.75 2.72
CA ALA A 62 -17.69 -17.51 2.52
C ALA A 62 -16.77 -16.29 2.49
N LEU A 63 -17.12 -15.35 1.63
CA LEU A 63 -16.50 -14.03 1.60
C LEU A 63 -17.03 -13.19 2.76
N ARG A 64 -16.14 -12.71 3.62
CA ARG A 64 -16.44 -11.76 4.69
C ARG A 64 -15.70 -10.46 4.45
N VAL A 65 -16.46 -9.39 4.30
CA VAL A 65 -15.94 -8.04 4.05
C VAL A 65 -16.20 -7.16 5.26
N THR A 66 -15.18 -6.43 5.70
CA THR A 66 -15.28 -5.48 6.80
C THR A 66 -14.70 -4.13 6.41
N THR A 67 -15.18 -3.07 7.05
CA THR A 67 -14.64 -1.69 6.98
C THR A 67 -14.39 -1.19 8.40
N HIS A 68 -13.59 -0.14 8.55
CA HIS A 68 -13.48 0.57 9.81
C HIS A 68 -14.72 1.45 10.04
N GLU A 69 -15.26 1.46 11.26
CA GLU A 69 -16.49 2.20 11.62
C GLU A 69 -16.42 3.71 11.28
N LYS A 70 -15.26 4.34 11.47
CA LYS A 70 -15.01 5.75 11.11
C LYS A 70 -15.25 6.09 9.63
N PHE A 71 -15.23 5.11 8.72
CA PHE A 71 -15.54 5.31 7.30
C PHE A 71 -17.02 5.19 6.98
N LEU A 72 -17.83 4.77 7.95
CA LEU A 72 -19.29 4.74 7.84
C LEU A 72 -19.93 6.05 8.31
N LEU A 73 -19.19 6.99 8.91
CA LEU A 73 -19.73 8.31 9.22
C LEU A 73 -20.11 9.03 7.92
N ASP A 74 -21.32 9.57 7.81
CA ASP A 74 -21.71 10.33 6.61
C ASP A 74 -20.88 11.63 6.54
N PRO A 75 -20.05 11.82 5.50
CA PRO A 75 -19.21 13.02 5.37
C PRO A 75 -20.01 14.31 5.13
N ALA A 76 -21.33 14.22 4.86
CA ALA A 76 -22.20 15.38 4.71
C ALA A 76 -22.64 16.00 6.06
N LEU A 77 -22.30 15.38 7.19
CA LEU A 77 -22.58 15.93 8.51
C LEU A 77 -21.79 17.22 8.74
N ALA A 78 -22.49 18.35 8.81
CA ALA A 78 -21.90 19.67 9.03
C ALA A 78 -22.56 20.48 10.17
N ALA A 79 -23.65 19.97 10.74
CA ALA A 79 -24.38 20.64 11.81
C ALA A 79 -23.68 20.48 13.17
N GLN A 80 -23.81 21.50 14.03
CA GLN A 80 -23.42 21.39 15.42
C GLN A 80 -24.44 20.55 16.20
N VAL A 81 -23.95 19.78 17.16
CA VAL A 81 -24.78 19.00 18.08
C VAL A 81 -24.83 19.74 19.41
N PRO A 82 -26.01 20.13 19.92
CA PRO A 82 -26.14 20.80 21.20
C PRO A 82 -25.62 19.94 22.36
N LEU A 83 -24.91 20.57 23.30
CA LEU A 83 -24.65 20.02 24.62
C LEU A 83 -25.81 20.41 25.54
N LEU A 84 -26.49 19.41 26.09
CA LEU A 84 -27.62 19.57 26.99
C LEU A 84 -27.14 19.95 28.40
N SER A 85 -28.05 20.48 29.21
CA SER A 85 -27.74 20.94 30.58
C SER A 85 -27.27 19.83 31.52
N ASP A 86 -27.55 18.57 31.20
CA ASP A 86 -27.10 17.39 31.93
C ASP A 86 -25.72 16.87 31.49
N GLY A 87 -25.07 17.56 30.54
CA GLY A 87 -23.77 17.19 30.00
C GLY A 87 -23.80 16.16 28.87
N THR A 88 -24.97 15.77 28.38
CA THR A 88 -25.12 14.86 27.23
C THR A 88 -25.27 15.60 25.91
N PHE A 89 -24.95 14.96 24.78
CA PHE A 89 -25.18 15.53 23.44
C PHE A 89 -26.54 15.09 22.88
N ASP A 90 -27.27 16.00 22.26
CA ASP A 90 -28.52 15.68 21.55
C ASP A 90 -28.26 14.99 20.21
N ILE A 91 -28.00 13.69 20.26
CA ILE A 91 -27.62 12.87 19.09
C ILE A 91 -28.79 12.18 18.40
N ALA A 92 -30.05 12.47 18.76
CA ALA A 92 -31.21 11.74 18.24
C ALA A 92 -31.26 11.73 16.70
N ALA A 93 -31.02 12.88 16.08
CA ALA A 93 -30.95 13.00 14.62
C ALA A 93 -29.74 12.27 14.02
N LEU A 94 -28.60 12.24 14.72
CA LEU A 94 -27.39 11.54 14.26
C LEU A 94 -27.58 10.02 14.23
N LEU A 95 -28.35 9.45 15.17
CA LEU A 95 -28.64 8.01 15.17
C LEU A 95 -29.40 7.58 13.90
N GLN A 96 -30.14 8.48 13.25
CA GLN A 96 -30.91 8.18 12.04
C GLN A 96 -30.13 8.39 10.74
N LYS A 97 -29.24 9.39 10.69
CA LYS A 97 -28.57 9.82 9.44
C LYS A 97 -27.05 9.89 9.51
N GLY A 98 -26.49 9.64 10.69
CA GLY A 98 -25.07 9.84 10.95
C GLY A 98 -24.18 8.77 10.33
N PHE A 99 -24.74 7.60 10.01
CA PHE A 99 -23.99 6.46 9.51
C PHE A 99 -24.57 5.89 8.22
N LEU A 100 -23.67 5.43 7.35
CA LEU A 100 -23.97 4.63 6.16
C LEU A 100 -24.35 3.21 6.62
N GLY A 101 -25.65 2.92 6.67
CA GLY A 101 -26.16 1.62 7.12
C GLY A 101 -26.16 0.51 6.06
N ARG A 102 -26.00 0.87 4.78
CA ARG A 102 -26.00 -0.07 3.65
C ARG A 102 -25.02 0.38 2.56
N TYR A 103 -24.46 -0.59 1.85
CA TYR A 103 -23.72 -0.34 0.62
C TYR A 103 -24.69 -0.29 -0.57
N GLU A 104 -24.83 0.88 -1.18
CA GLU A 104 -25.82 1.20 -2.22
C GLU A 104 -25.13 1.65 -3.51
N GLY A 105 -24.01 1.00 -3.81
CA GLY A 105 -23.25 1.21 -5.04
C GLY A 105 -22.18 2.32 -4.95
N PRO A 106 -21.82 2.93 -6.10
CA PRO A 106 -20.66 3.82 -6.20
C PRO A 106 -20.71 5.05 -5.29
N GLU A 107 -21.89 5.59 -5.00
CA GLU A 107 -22.02 6.75 -4.11
C GLU A 107 -21.67 6.40 -2.66
N THR A 108 -21.94 5.17 -2.18
CA THR A 108 -21.46 4.73 -0.87
C THR A 108 -19.93 4.71 -0.84
N LEU A 109 -19.30 4.15 -1.89
CA LEU A 109 -17.84 4.11 -1.99
C LEU A 109 -17.23 5.53 -1.97
N LYS A 110 -17.82 6.46 -2.71
CA LYS A 110 -17.40 7.86 -2.73
C LYS A 110 -17.51 8.50 -1.35
N LYS A 111 -18.61 8.30 -0.61
CA LYS A 111 -18.75 8.79 0.77
C LYS A 111 -17.69 8.18 1.70
N MET A 112 -17.45 6.86 1.61
CA MET A 112 -16.41 6.18 2.38
C MET A 112 -15.01 6.74 2.07
N LYS A 113 -14.71 7.03 0.79
CA LYS A 113 -13.44 7.69 0.38
C LYS A 113 -13.30 9.09 0.98
N SER A 114 -14.37 9.87 1.01
CA SER A 114 -14.38 11.19 1.65
C SER A 114 -14.12 11.10 3.15
N ALA A 115 -14.83 10.21 3.86
CA ALA A 115 -14.62 9.99 5.29
C ALA A 115 -13.20 9.49 5.59
N ALA A 116 -12.68 8.56 4.78
CA ALA A 116 -11.31 8.07 4.91
C ALA A 116 -10.26 9.16 4.62
N GLY A 117 -10.54 10.09 3.71
CA GLY A 117 -9.65 11.19 3.36
C GLY A 117 -9.29 12.10 4.54
N VAL A 118 -10.17 12.21 5.54
CA VAL A 118 -9.91 12.98 6.78
C VAL A 118 -8.77 12.38 7.60
N PHE A 119 -8.53 11.07 7.48
CA PHE A 119 -7.49 10.34 8.21
C PHE A 119 -6.23 10.09 7.37
N ALA A 120 -6.16 10.62 6.16
CA ALA A 120 -5.01 10.46 5.28
C ALA A 120 -3.90 11.44 5.67
N ASP A 121 -2.79 10.92 6.16
CA ASP A 121 -1.56 11.69 6.31
C ASP A 121 -0.85 11.88 4.96
N ALA A 122 0.03 12.88 4.87
CA ALA A 122 0.69 13.28 3.62
C ALA A 122 1.60 12.17 3.06
N GLU A 123 2.27 11.42 3.94
CA GLU A 123 3.19 10.34 3.54
C GLU A 123 2.43 9.19 2.89
N LYS A 124 1.38 8.68 3.54
CA LYS A 124 0.52 7.63 2.99
C LYS A 124 -0.24 8.08 1.76
N ALA A 125 -0.74 9.31 1.74
CA ALA A 125 -1.41 9.86 0.57
C ALA A 125 -0.45 9.94 -0.63
N GLY A 126 0.80 10.38 -0.41
CA GLY A 126 1.81 10.42 -1.46
C GLY A 126 2.24 9.03 -1.92
N CYS A 127 2.46 8.09 -1.00
CA CYS A 127 2.74 6.69 -1.33
C CYS A 127 1.61 6.06 -2.18
N HIS A 128 0.36 6.30 -1.81
CA HIS A 128 -0.81 5.88 -2.58
C HIS A 128 -0.84 6.49 -3.98
N GLU A 129 -0.55 7.79 -4.11
CA GLU A 129 -0.48 8.47 -5.40
C GLU A 129 0.61 7.88 -6.31
N ILE A 130 1.78 7.57 -5.74
CA ILE A 130 2.86 6.87 -6.44
C ILE A 130 2.35 5.50 -6.92
N ALA A 131 1.73 4.72 -6.04
CA ALA A 131 1.20 3.40 -6.38
C ALA A 131 0.20 3.46 -7.54
N VAL A 132 -0.79 4.35 -7.48
CA VAL A 132 -1.84 4.48 -8.51
C VAL A 132 -1.25 4.83 -9.89
N ARG A 133 -0.21 5.66 -9.95
CA ARG A 133 0.38 6.13 -11.22
C ARG A 133 1.46 5.24 -11.81
N ASN A 134 1.85 4.19 -11.10
CA ASN A 134 2.87 3.26 -11.53
C ASN A 134 2.23 1.88 -11.76
N PRO A 135 1.87 1.53 -13.01
CA PRO A 135 1.21 0.26 -13.34
C PRO A 135 2.05 -0.98 -13.02
N ASN A 136 3.35 -0.79 -12.82
CA ASN A 136 4.29 -1.81 -12.39
C ASN A 136 4.35 -2.03 -10.88
N VAL A 137 3.62 -1.24 -10.07
CA VAL A 137 3.43 -1.52 -8.64
C VAL A 137 2.50 -2.72 -8.48
N ILE A 138 3.02 -3.77 -7.85
CA ILE A 138 2.36 -5.07 -7.62
C ILE A 138 1.76 -5.18 -6.22
N ASP A 139 2.30 -4.46 -5.23
CA ASP A 139 1.82 -4.51 -3.84
C ASP A 139 2.22 -3.22 -3.09
N VAL A 140 1.52 -2.94 -2.00
CA VAL A 140 1.72 -1.79 -1.11
C VAL A 140 1.59 -2.24 0.34
N GLU A 141 2.10 -1.50 1.34
CA GLU A 141 1.89 -1.80 2.77
C GLU A 141 2.26 -3.26 3.13
N ILE A 142 3.49 -3.64 2.77
CA ILE A 142 3.98 -5.02 2.75
C ILE A 142 4.53 -5.38 4.13
N ALA A 143 3.79 -6.20 4.87
CA ALA A 143 4.23 -6.69 6.17
C ALA A 143 4.88 -8.06 6.05
N PHE A 144 6.12 -8.19 6.55
CA PHE A 144 6.75 -9.49 6.70
C PHE A 144 6.22 -10.21 7.95
N PRO A 145 6.08 -11.54 7.94
CA PRO A 145 5.63 -12.28 9.11
C PRO A 145 6.72 -12.36 10.18
N GLY A 146 6.30 -12.41 11.45
CA GLY A 146 7.16 -12.77 12.57
C GLY A 146 7.94 -11.59 13.16
N LYS A 147 9.00 -11.95 13.87
CA LYS A 147 9.90 -11.03 14.56
C LYS A 147 11.33 -11.31 14.11
N TYR A 148 12.12 -10.25 14.07
CA TYR A 148 13.51 -10.28 13.62
C TYR A 148 14.41 -9.64 14.67
N VAL A 149 15.60 -10.20 14.84
CA VAL A 149 16.63 -9.65 15.71
C VAL A 149 17.52 -8.73 14.89
N PHE A 150 17.43 -7.43 15.17
CA PHE A 150 18.34 -6.43 14.61
C PHE A 150 19.08 -5.76 15.76
N GLU A 151 20.41 -5.66 15.66
CA GLU A 151 21.25 -4.99 16.67
C GLU A 151 21.02 -5.57 18.09
N GLY A 152 20.83 -6.89 18.19
CA GLY A 152 20.59 -7.60 19.46
C GLY A 152 19.18 -7.43 20.04
N LYS A 153 18.27 -6.72 19.36
CA LYS A 153 16.89 -6.50 19.81
C LYS A 153 15.89 -7.21 18.91
N GLU A 154 15.01 -8.00 19.53
CA GLU A 154 13.86 -8.58 18.84
C GLU A 154 12.83 -7.46 18.54
N THR A 155 12.46 -7.33 17.26
CA THR A 155 11.53 -6.33 16.76
C THR A 155 10.50 -6.98 15.85
N ALA A 156 9.28 -6.46 15.84
CA ALA A 156 8.30 -6.86 14.83
C ALA A 156 8.85 -6.57 13.43
N ALA A 157 8.55 -7.43 12.47
CA ALA A 157 9.03 -7.24 11.12
C ALA A 157 8.59 -5.87 10.56
N PRO A 158 9.50 -5.11 9.93
CA PRO A 158 9.16 -3.81 9.39
C PRO A 158 8.24 -3.95 8.17
N ARG A 159 7.57 -2.86 7.80
CA ARG A 159 6.66 -2.83 6.65
C ARG A 159 7.26 -2.01 5.53
N VAL A 160 7.38 -2.59 4.34
CA VAL A 160 7.83 -1.87 3.15
C VAL A 160 6.63 -1.21 2.48
N ASP A 161 6.80 0.03 2.02
CA ASP A 161 5.70 0.81 1.46
C ASP A 161 5.20 0.27 0.12
N LEU A 162 6.10 -0.06 -0.81
CA LEU A 162 5.75 -0.45 -2.18
C LEU A 162 6.62 -1.63 -2.67
N ALA A 163 6.03 -2.47 -3.50
CA ALA A 163 6.75 -3.38 -4.39
C ALA A 163 6.37 -3.11 -5.84
N ALA A 164 7.37 -3.09 -6.71
CA ALA A 164 7.22 -2.90 -8.15
C ALA A 164 7.99 -3.98 -8.92
N VAL A 165 7.60 -4.17 -10.18
CA VAL A 165 8.24 -5.11 -11.10
C VAL A 165 8.96 -4.33 -12.20
N GLU A 166 10.27 -4.56 -12.34
CA GLU A 166 11.14 -3.95 -13.34
C GLU A 166 11.58 -5.00 -14.37
N THR A 167 11.80 -4.59 -15.61
CA THR A 167 12.36 -5.47 -16.64
C THR A 167 13.77 -5.89 -16.28
N ASP A 168 14.07 -7.19 -16.36
CA ASP A 168 15.42 -7.74 -16.28
C ASP A 168 15.65 -8.74 -17.41
N ARG A 169 16.10 -8.22 -18.56
CA ARG A 169 16.23 -8.98 -19.81
C ARG A 169 14.89 -9.61 -20.22
N ALA A 170 14.81 -10.94 -20.28
CA ALA A 170 13.60 -11.70 -20.57
C ALA A 170 12.75 -11.99 -19.32
N ASP A 171 13.33 -11.76 -18.13
CA ASP A 171 12.70 -12.00 -16.83
C ASP A 171 12.24 -10.67 -16.21
N ALA A 172 11.71 -10.78 -15.00
CA ALA A 172 11.18 -9.70 -14.21
C ALA A 172 11.89 -9.62 -12.86
N ARG A 173 12.39 -8.43 -12.51
CA ARG A 173 12.96 -8.17 -11.20
C ARG A 173 11.90 -7.59 -10.27
N LEU A 174 11.75 -8.18 -9.09
CA LEU A 174 10.96 -7.63 -7.99
C LEU A 174 11.80 -6.60 -7.21
N VAL A 175 11.26 -5.40 -7.05
CA VAL A 175 11.94 -4.25 -6.43
C VAL A 175 11.06 -3.65 -5.35
N PHE A 176 11.67 -3.35 -4.22
CA PHE A 176 10.99 -2.77 -3.07
C PHE A 176 11.35 -1.29 -2.92
N TRP A 177 10.41 -0.48 -2.44
CA TRP A 177 10.62 0.95 -2.23
C TRP A 177 10.05 1.39 -0.89
N GLU A 178 10.85 2.13 -0.14
CA GLU A 178 10.39 2.98 0.96
C GLU A 178 10.06 4.37 0.39
N ALA A 179 9.00 5.01 0.88
CA ALA A 179 8.56 6.33 0.45
C ALA A 179 8.45 7.26 1.66
N LYS A 180 9.11 8.42 1.60
CA LYS A 180 9.13 9.40 2.70
C LYS A 180 8.77 10.78 2.20
N THR A 181 8.01 11.52 3.00
CA THR A 181 7.88 12.97 2.80
C THR A 181 9.19 13.66 3.17
N TYR A 182 9.49 14.79 2.53
CA TYR A 182 10.73 15.53 2.72
C TYR A 182 10.99 15.95 4.17
N ASP A 183 9.92 16.30 4.89
CA ASP A 183 9.91 16.71 6.28
C ASP A 183 10.12 15.54 7.27
N ASN A 184 10.12 14.30 6.78
CA ASN A 184 10.35 13.14 7.61
C ASN A 184 11.76 13.17 8.21
N GLY A 185 11.84 13.18 9.54
CA GLY A 185 13.09 13.23 10.30
C GLY A 185 14.00 12.01 10.08
N GLU A 186 13.46 10.88 9.63
CA GLU A 186 14.23 9.67 9.31
C GLU A 186 15.13 9.83 8.09
N LEU A 187 14.91 10.87 7.28
CA LEU A 187 15.78 11.26 6.17
C LEU A 187 17.03 12.02 6.63
N ARG A 188 17.06 12.47 7.89
CA ARG A 188 18.09 13.37 8.41
C ARG A 188 19.06 12.61 9.31
N ALA A 189 20.32 12.63 8.91
CA ALA A 189 21.44 12.19 9.74
C ALA A 189 21.62 13.12 10.95
N LYS A 190 21.74 12.57 12.16
CA LYS A 190 21.94 13.37 13.40
C LYS A 190 23.33 14.03 13.47
N SER A 191 24.32 13.46 12.79
CA SER A 191 25.69 14.01 12.72
C SER A 191 26.39 13.54 11.44
N GLU A 192 27.65 13.93 11.24
CA GLU A 192 28.48 13.43 10.14
C GLU A 192 28.75 11.93 10.22
N LYS A 193 28.89 11.39 11.43
CA LYS A 193 29.28 9.99 11.69
C LYS A 193 28.10 9.02 11.76
N VAL A 194 26.86 9.53 11.78
CA VAL A 194 25.64 8.74 11.96
C VAL A 194 24.81 8.80 10.68
N THR A 195 24.46 7.64 10.13
CA THR A 195 23.58 7.55 8.95
C THR A 195 22.15 7.92 9.31
N ALA A 196 21.37 8.32 8.31
CA ALA A 196 19.95 8.62 8.50
C ALA A 196 19.19 7.33 8.90
N PRO A 197 18.21 7.40 9.82
CA PRO A 197 17.45 6.21 10.26
C PRO A 197 16.90 5.35 9.12
N VAL A 198 16.44 5.98 8.03
CA VAL A 198 15.92 5.26 6.85
C VAL A 198 16.95 4.35 6.19
N CYS A 199 18.26 4.66 6.29
CA CYS A 199 19.31 3.78 5.76
C CYS A 199 19.35 2.44 6.50
N ALA A 200 19.20 2.47 7.82
CA ALA A 200 19.14 1.25 8.63
C ALA A 200 17.87 0.45 8.33
N GLN A 201 16.75 1.14 8.12
CA GLN A 201 15.48 0.51 7.70
C GLN A 201 15.62 -0.22 6.36
N VAL A 202 16.19 0.44 5.34
CA VAL A 202 16.48 -0.16 4.02
C VAL A 202 17.42 -1.36 4.13
N ALA A 203 18.47 -1.26 4.95
CA ALA A 203 19.38 -2.38 5.19
C ALA A 203 18.65 -3.60 5.80
N ARG A 204 17.77 -3.37 6.78
CA ARG A 204 16.95 -4.45 7.39
C ARG A 204 16.04 -5.11 6.37
N TYR A 205 15.41 -4.33 5.47
CA TYR A 205 14.62 -4.91 4.38
C TYR A 205 15.44 -5.83 3.48
N ARG A 206 16.65 -5.40 3.06
CA ARG A 206 17.55 -6.24 2.26
C ARG A 206 17.89 -7.53 2.98
N THR A 207 18.19 -7.48 4.29
CA THR A 207 18.45 -8.68 5.10
C THR A 207 17.26 -9.64 5.07
N ILE A 208 16.04 -9.15 5.32
CA ILE A 208 14.83 -9.99 5.34
C ILE A 208 14.58 -10.59 3.95
N LEU A 209 14.67 -9.78 2.89
CA LEU A 209 14.46 -10.23 1.51
C LEU A 209 15.47 -11.30 1.10
N THR A 210 16.74 -11.14 1.48
CA THR A 210 17.78 -12.15 1.23
C THR A 210 17.48 -13.45 1.98
N GLN A 211 17.07 -13.37 3.25
CA GLN A 211 16.75 -14.54 4.07
C GLN A 211 15.51 -15.31 3.58
N HIS A 212 14.56 -14.62 2.96
CA HIS A 212 13.27 -15.17 2.55
C HIS A 212 13.05 -15.16 1.04
N ARG A 213 14.13 -15.09 0.25
CA ARG A 213 14.10 -14.95 -1.20
C ARG A 213 13.09 -15.87 -1.88
N ASP A 214 13.25 -17.17 -1.70
CA ASP A 214 12.46 -18.16 -2.45
C ASP A 214 10.97 -18.06 -2.14
N VAL A 215 10.62 -17.83 -0.86
CA VAL A 215 9.22 -17.70 -0.45
C VAL A 215 8.61 -16.37 -0.91
N VAL A 216 9.40 -15.29 -0.96
CA VAL A 216 8.96 -13.99 -1.48
C VAL A 216 8.74 -14.06 -2.99
N GLU A 217 9.68 -14.62 -3.76
CA GLU A 217 9.56 -14.81 -5.21
C GLU A 217 8.37 -15.70 -5.58
N ALA A 218 8.20 -16.84 -4.88
CA ALA A 218 7.08 -17.75 -5.10
C ALA A 218 5.73 -17.11 -4.76
N SER A 219 5.67 -16.36 -3.65
CA SER A 219 4.47 -15.62 -3.24
C SER A 219 4.09 -14.56 -4.29
N TYR A 220 5.03 -13.70 -4.69
CA TYR A 220 4.72 -12.61 -5.62
C TYR A 220 4.42 -13.08 -7.05
N THR A 221 4.95 -14.23 -7.47
CA THR A 221 4.53 -14.88 -8.73
C THR A 221 3.04 -15.21 -8.69
N LYS A 222 2.54 -15.73 -7.57
CA LYS A 222 1.10 -16.03 -7.39
C LYS A 222 0.26 -14.76 -7.19
N VAL A 223 0.80 -13.73 -6.52
CA VAL A 223 0.15 -12.40 -6.44
C VAL A 223 -0.06 -11.83 -7.84
N ALA A 224 0.94 -11.91 -8.73
CA ALA A 224 0.80 -11.47 -10.11
C ALA A 224 -0.35 -12.21 -10.82
N ALA A 225 -0.48 -13.53 -10.61
CA ALA A 225 -1.60 -14.31 -11.14
C ALA A 225 -2.96 -13.86 -10.57
N ASN A 226 -3.05 -13.53 -9.27
CA ASN A 226 -4.27 -12.95 -8.70
C ASN A 226 -4.62 -11.60 -9.36
N LEU A 227 -3.65 -10.72 -9.59
CA LEU A 227 -3.89 -9.43 -10.24
C LEU A 227 -4.34 -9.58 -11.70
N VAL A 228 -3.80 -10.56 -12.44
CA VAL A 228 -4.27 -10.93 -13.78
C VAL A 228 -5.73 -11.39 -13.72
N ALA A 229 -6.09 -12.21 -12.72
CA ALA A 229 -7.48 -12.62 -12.53
C ALA A 229 -8.39 -11.42 -12.23
N PHE A 230 -7.98 -10.47 -11.40
CA PHE A 230 -8.74 -9.24 -11.16
C PHE A 230 -8.88 -8.40 -12.43
N LYS A 231 -7.83 -8.33 -13.27
CA LYS A 231 -7.89 -7.65 -14.56
C LYS A 231 -8.96 -8.27 -15.47
N ALA A 232 -9.02 -9.60 -15.53
CA ALA A 232 -10.05 -10.32 -16.27
C ALA A 232 -11.47 -10.12 -15.70
N MET A 233 -11.60 -9.77 -14.41
CA MET A 233 -12.87 -9.41 -13.77
C MET A 233 -13.32 -7.96 -14.06
N GLY A 234 -12.56 -7.18 -14.83
CA GLY A 234 -12.90 -5.80 -15.17
C GLY A 234 -12.16 -4.73 -14.36
N TRP A 235 -11.06 -5.07 -13.67
CA TRP A 235 -10.25 -4.08 -12.96
C TRP A 235 -9.75 -2.99 -13.92
N THR A 236 -10.18 -1.75 -13.68
CA THR A 236 -9.88 -0.61 -14.56
C THR A 236 -8.48 -0.05 -14.34
N ARG A 237 -7.88 -0.25 -13.15
CA ARG A 237 -6.49 0.17 -12.89
C ARG A 237 -5.56 -0.46 -13.94
N PRO A 238 -4.63 0.32 -14.53
CA PRO A 238 -3.62 -0.22 -15.43
C PRO A 238 -2.74 -1.25 -14.72
N LEU A 239 -2.47 -2.35 -15.41
CA LEU A 239 -1.58 -3.43 -14.94
C LEU A 239 -0.44 -3.58 -15.94
N SER A 240 0.79 -3.44 -15.48
CA SER A 240 1.99 -3.55 -16.34
C SER A 240 1.97 -4.85 -17.15
N PRO A 241 2.31 -4.80 -18.46
CA PRO A 241 2.50 -6.00 -19.26
C PRO A 241 3.45 -7.03 -18.63
N LEU A 242 4.47 -6.56 -17.90
CA LEU A 242 5.43 -7.43 -17.23
C LEU A 242 4.81 -8.19 -16.05
N ILE A 243 3.93 -7.55 -15.27
CA ILE A 243 3.17 -8.26 -14.21
C ILE A 243 2.23 -9.29 -14.85
N GLN A 244 1.63 -8.96 -16.00
CA GLN A 244 0.79 -9.91 -16.72
C GLN A 244 1.60 -11.12 -17.21
N ALA A 245 2.79 -10.90 -17.76
CA ALA A 245 3.68 -11.97 -18.20
C ALA A 245 4.07 -12.88 -17.02
N VAL A 246 4.46 -12.31 -15.88
CA VAL A 246 4.75 -13.08 -14.65
C VAL A 246 3.52 -13.88 -14.20
N GLY A 247 2.35 -13.25 -14.13
CA GLY A 247 1.11 -13.91 -13.68
C GLY A 247 0.63 -15.03 -14.60
N LYS A 248 1.03 -15.01 -15.87
CA LYS A 248 0.76 -16.08 -16.85
C LYS A 248 1.87 -17.13 -16.93
N GLY A 249 2.99 -16.94 -16.21
CA GLY A 249 4.17 -17.82 -16.28
C GLY A 249 5.03 -17.62 -17.54
N GLU A 250 4.88 -16.49 -18.23
CA GLU A 250 5.64 -16.13 -19.44
C GLU A 250 7.00 -15.48 -19.11
N ALA A 251 7.18 -14.99 -17.88
CA ALA A 251 8.42 -14.43 -17.37
C ALA A 251 8.67 -14.89 -15.93
N ARG A 252 9.92 -15.18 -15.56
CA ARG A 252 10.26 -15.50 -14.18
C ARG A 252 10.37 -14.21 -13.36
N LEU A 253 9.81 -14.21 -12.15
CA LEU A 253 10.03 -13.14 -11.18
C LEU A 253 11.18 -13.50 -10.24
N HIS A 254 12.11 -12.58 -10.01
CA HIS A 254 13.23 -12.80 -9.09
C HIS A 254 13.64 -11.52 -8.35
N LEU A 255 14.23 -11.68 -7.16
CA LEU A 255 14.80 -10.59 -6.36
C LEU A 255 16.23 -10.24 -6.78
N SER A 256 16.90 -11.12 -7.55
CA SER A 256 18.36 -11.07 -7.85
C SER A 256 19.26 -11.21 -6.62
N ASP A 257 20.51 -11.63 -6.80
CA ASP A 257 21.43 -11.96 -5.69
C ASP A 257 21.52 -10.87 -4.61
N ASP A 258 21.44 -9.60 -5.01
CA ASP A 258 21.24 -8.45 -4.12
C ASP A 258 19.83 -7.86 -4.28
N PRO A 259 18.90 -8.10 -3.32
CA PRO A 259 17.54 -7.57 -3.40
C PRO A 259 17.51 -6.05 -3.47
N ALA A 260 16.94 -5.53 -4.56
CA ALA A 260 16.82 -4.10 -4.76
C ALA A 260 15.77 -3.48 -3.83
N VAL A 261 16.24 -2.63 -2.92
CA VAL A 261 15.40 -1.78 -2.06
C VAL A 261 15.83 -0.34 -2.26
N GLY A 262 14.90 0.49 -2.75
CA GLY A 262 15.12 1.91 -3.01
C GLY A 262 14.39 2.83 -2.04
N LEU A 263 14.69 4.13 -2.14
CA LEU A 263 14.02 5.20 -1.40
C LEU A 263 13.45 6.23 -2.36
N VAL A 264 12.18 6.60 -2.19
CA VAL A 264 11.56 7.75 -2.83
C VAL A 264 11.34 8.84 -1.79
N VAL A 265 11.84 10.05 -2.06
CA VAL A 265 11.56 11.24 -1.27
C VAL A 265 10.71 12.19 -2.09
N PHE A 266 9.62 12.70 -1.51
CA PHE A 266 8.69 13.61 -2.17
C PHE A 266 8.16 14.70 -1.22
N GLY A 267 7.34 15.62 -1.74
CA GLY A 267 6.73 16.68 -0.95
C GLY A 267 7.66 17.85 -0.65
N PHE A 268 8.53 18.20 -1.60
CA PHE A 268 9.44 19.35 -1.50
C PHE A 268 9.38 20.27 -2.73
N ASP A 269 9.76 21.53 -2.54
CA ASP A 269 9.91 22.52 -3.61
C ASP A 269 11.37 22.72 -4.05
N ALA A 270 11.60 23.58 -5.05
CA ALA A 270 12.94 23.84 -5.56
C ALA A 270 13.87 24.47 -4.51
N GLY A 271 13.36 25.33 -3.62
CA GLY A 271 14.17 25.95 -2.57
C GLY A 271 14.66 24.91 -1.55
N GLN A 272 13.78 24.01 -1.14
CA GLN A 272 14.13 22.89 -0.26
C GLN A 272 15.07 21.89 -0.95
N ARG A 273 14.88 21.61 -2.24
CA ARG A 273 15.74 20.73 -3.03
C ARG A 273 17.19 21.23 -3.08
N ASP A 274 17.36 22.55 -3.19
CA ASP A 274 18.64 23.18 -3.43
C ASP A 274 19.30 23.71 -2.13
N GLU A 275 18.68 23.46 -0.97
CA GLU A 275 19.22 23.81 0.34
C GLU A 275 20.53 23.02 0.61
N THR A 276 21.62 23.73 0.94
CA THR A 276 22.95 23.14 1.18
C THR A 276 22.92 22.03 2.23
N ARG A 277 22.15 22.23 3.32
CA ARG A 277 22.00 21.23 4.38
C ARG A 277 21.30 19.98 3.86
N TRP A 278 20.26 20.14 3.04
CA TRP A 278 19.57 19.01 2.43
C TRP A 278 20.46 18.25 1.47
N ILE A 279 21.24 18.94 0.64
CA ILE A 279 22.19 18.32 -0.29
C ILE A 279 23.14 17.37 0.47
N ALA A 280 23.67 17.78 1.63
CA ALA A 280 24.51 16.93 2.46
C ALA A 280 23.78 15.69 3.01
N HIS A 281 22.51 15.80 3.39
CA HIS A 281 21.69 14.65 3.80
C HIS A 281 21.41 13.71 2.63
N ARG A 282 21.01 14.27 1.48
CA ARG A 282 20.75 13.55 0.24
C ARG A 282 21.96 12.75 -0.23
N SER A 283 23.16 13.32 -0.22
CA SER A 283 24.37 12.58 -0.60
C SER A 283 24.62 11.38 0.31
N LYS A 284 24.34 11.48 1.61
CA LYS A 284 24.44 10.32 2.52
C LYS A 284 23.42 9.25 2.18
N LEU A 285 22.19 9.62 1.85
CA LEU A 285 21.15 8.66 1.42
C LEU A 285 21.57 7.95 0.13
N GLU A 286 22.04 8.70 -0.87
CA GLU A 286 22.54 8.16 -2.14
C GLU A 286 23.70 7.18 -1.94
N ILE A 287 24.67 7.49 -1.09
CA ILE A 287 25.81 6.61 -0.79
C ILE A 287 25.37 5.30 -0.12
N ASN A 288 24.44 5.36 0.85
CA ASN A 288 24.07 4.19 1.66
C ASN A 288 22.99 3.32 1.00
N ILE A 289 22.09 3.93 0.22
CA ILE A 289 20.96 3.23 -0.40
C ILE A 289 21.25 2.94 -1.87
N GLY A 290 21.98 3.81 -2.58
CA GLY A 290 22.26 3.72 -4.01
C GLY A 290 21.04 4.09 -4.85
N ARG A 291 19.96 3.31 -4.73
CA ARG A 291 18.72 3.49 -5.48
C ARG A 291 17.81 4.52 -4.80
N THR A 292 17.94 5.78 -5.17
CA THR A 292 17.12 6.87 -4.61
C THR A 292 16.43 7.69 -5.70
N LYS A 293 15.23 8.20 -5.42
CA LYS A 293 14.48 9.13 -6.27
C LYS A 293 14.01 10.31 -5.43
N TYR A 294 14.19 11.53 -5.95
CA TYR A 294 13.79 12.78 -5.30
C TYR A 294 12.85 13.54 -6.24
N VAL A 295 11.55 13.54 -5.95
CA VAL A 295 10.55 14.16 -6.82
C VAL A 295 9.55 14.93 -5.97
N GLY A 296 9.51 16.26 -6.11
CA GLY A 296 8.68 17.12 -5.27
C GLY A 296 7.19 16.77 -5.28
N ASP A 297 6.66 16.43 -6.44
CA ASP A 297 5.26 16.00 -6.61
C ASP A 297 5.18 14.46 -6.71
N PRO A 298 4.53 13.75 -5.76
CA PRO A 298 4.42 12.29 -5.80
C PRO A 298 3.73 11.78 -7.07
N ALA A 299 2.86 12.59 -7.69
CA ALA A 299 2.22 12.24 -8.96
C ALA A 299 3.21 12.08 -10.14
N LYS A 300 4.40 12.67 -10.02
CA LYS A 300 5.46 12.64 -11.04
C LYS A 300 6.49 11.55 -10.80
N VAL A 301 6.41 10.82 -9.69
CA VAL A 301 7.29 9.68 -9.44
C VAL A 301 6.99 8.60 -10.48
N ARG A 302 8.06 8.10 -11.10
CA ARG A 302 8.05 6.90 -11.94
C ARG A 302 8.96 5.88 -11.30
N LEU A 303 8.47 4.68 -11.03
CA LEU A 303 9.25 3.58 -10.44
C LEU A 303 9.91 2.78 -11.55
#